data_AF-A0A3S1BYS5-F1
#
_entry.id   AF-A0A3S1BYS5-F1
#
_cell.length_a   1.000
_cell.length_b   1.000
_cell.length_c   1.000
_cell.angle_alpha   90.00
_cell.angle_beta   90.00
_cell.angle_gamma   90.00
#
_symmetry.space_group_name_H-M   'P 1'
#
loop_
_entity.id
_entity.type
_entity.pdbx_description
1 polymer ?
#
loop_
_entity_poly.entity_id
_entity_poly.type
_entity_poly.pdbx_seq_one_letter_code
_entity_poly.pdbx_strand_id
1 'polypeptide(L)'
;MISTIIHNQKCQRELFTKIPVELQWLSNKIKSKHYDELYEGYNDTTDSLEDDLQAVLEIFGNENQSINHIRYIWMTLIISLAVEPTLEYYDPNNNLPKTVIQLMEKFLYQSINGSIKRINQNKLDQFINEIFKSHESYFQKREANFQAISEALDVFYNAIRVLNYDQSLEAMLEILEDCLEGDAIFPGSYGRRELFDWWLLDVVPASYNLLPPKIFYVVEGVKNKEEIRLRQTRLLSKISKKIWSSLPALMLESNKHNNYIFPNPGKINRGAFKKSVKIPDHYHSKSDQFAYSR
;
A
#
# COMPACT_ATOMS: atom_id res chain seq x y z
N MET A 1 -30.85 -20.98 1.97
CA MET A 1 -30.45 -19.76 1.24
C MET A 1 -29.44 -18.92 2.02
N ILE A 2 -29.70 -18.55 3.29
CA ILE A 2 -28.74 -17.80 4.14
C ILE A 2 -27.46 -18.60 4.45
N SER A 3 -27.56 -19.90 4.72
CA SER A 3 -26.37 -20.74 5.01
C SER A 3 -25.44 -20.92 3.80
N THR A 4 -25.98 -20.91 2.59
CA THR A 4 -25.22 -21.03 1.33
C THR A 4 -24.43 -19.75 1.03
N ILE A 5 -24.98 -18.58 1.38
CA ILE A 5 -24.31 -17.27 1.25
C ILE A 5 -23.16 -17.16 2.27
N ILE A 6 -23.40 -17.56 3.52
CA ILE A 6 -22.37 -17.56 4.59
C ILE A 6 -21.24 -18.54 4.26
N HIS A 7 -21.55 -19.72 3.71
CA HIS A 7 -20.54 -20.70 3.33
C HIS A 7 -19.71 -20.23 2.14
N ASN A 8 -20.32 -19.59 1.13
CA ASN A 8 -19.59 -18.98 0.01
C ASN A 8 -18.69 -17.83 0.46
N GLN A 9 -19.14 -16.93 1.34
CA GLN A 9 -18.29 -15.86 1.88
C GLN A 9 -17.10 -16.39 2.69
N LYS A 10 -17.27 -17.51 3.40
CA LYS A 10 -16.19 -18.14 4.19
C LYS A 10 -15.16 -18.84 3.28
N CYS A 11 -15.62 -19.55 2.25
CA CYS A 11 -14.77 -20.21 1.27
C CYS A 11 -14.03 -19.20 0.36
N GLN A 12 -14.68 -18.08 0.01
CA GLN A 12 -14.06 -16.99 -0.76
C GLN A 12 -13.02 -16.21 0.05
N ARG A 13 -13.21 -16.04 1.37
CA ARG A 13 -12.14 -15.55 2.26
C ARG A 13 -10.97 -16.53 2.33
N GLU A 14 -11.20 -17.84 2.28
CA GLU A 14 -10.13 -18.85 2.25
C GLU A 14 -9.32 -18.84 0.94
N LEU A 15 -9.90 -18.38 -0.18
CA LEU A 15 -9.20 -18.19 -1.48
C LEU A 15 -8.29 -16.94 -1.49
N PHE A 16 -8.66 -15.87 -0.79
CA PHE A 16 -7.90 -14.61 -0.69
C PHE A 16 -7.14 -14.47 0.65
N THR A 17 -6.74 -15.58 1.25
CA THR A 17 -5.92 -15.57 2.48
C THR A 17 -4.57 -16.26 2.29
N LYS A 18 -4.24 -16.68 1.06
CA LYS A 18 -2.94 -17.25 0.74
C LYS A 18 -2.24 -16.38 -0.28
N ILE A 19 -1.27 -15.64 0.22
CA ILE A 19 -0.21 -15.01 -0.58
C ILE A 19 0.41 -16.11 -1.48
N PRO A 20 0.68 -15.86 -2.77
CA PRO A 20 1.34 -16.81 -3.65
C PRO A 20 2.65 -17.31 -3.06
N VAL A 21 3.01 -18.56 -3.37
CA VAL A 21 4.26 -19.17 -2.86
C VAL A 21 5.46 -18.41 -3.41
N GLU A 22 5.36 -17.95 -4.65
CA GLU A 22 6.34 -17.12 -5.36
C GLU A 22 6.58 -15.81 -4.60
N LEU A 23 5.50 -15.13 -4.20
CA LEU A 23 5.59 -13.89 -3.43
C LEU A 23 6.20 -14.13 -2.04
N GLN A 24 5.81 -15.22 -1.36
CA GLN A 24 6.41 -15.58 -0.07
C GLN A 24 7.91 -15.86 -0.20
N TRP A 25 8.32 -16.59 -1.24
CA TRP A 25 9.71 -16.91 -1.49
C TRP A 25 10.52 -15.64 -1.82
N LEU A 26 10.00 -14.79 -2.70
CA LEU A 26 10.63 -13.52 -3.06
C LEU A 26 10.76 -12.61 -1.84
N SER A 27 9.71 -12.43 -1.05
CA SER A 27 9.76 -11.62 0.18
C SER A 27 10.80 -12.15 1.17
N ASN A 28 10.93 -13.48 1.33
CA ASN A 28 11.94 -14.06 2.22
C ASN A 28 13.37 -13.81 1.69
N LYS A 29 13.57 -13.90 0.38
CA LYS A 29 14.86 -13.61 -0.27
C LYS A 29 15.25 -12.14 -0.09
N ILE A 30 14.35 -11.24 -0.45
CA ILE A 30 14.53 -9.78 -0.36
C ILE A 30 14.79 -9.36 1.09
N LYS A 31 14.06 -9.92 2.05
CA LYS A 31 14.25 -9.61 3.47
C LYS A 31 15.67 -9.89 3.98
N SER A 32 16.41 -10.84 3.41
CA SER A 32 17.80 -11.11 3.82
C SER A 32 18.85 -10.21 3.15
N LYS A 33 18.44 -9.37 2.20
CA LYS A 33 19.36 -8.46 1.50
C LYS A 33 19.63 -7.19 2.29
N HIS A 34 20.69 -6.51 1.87
CA HIS A 34 21.06 -5.19 2.33
C HIS A 34 21.13 -4.22 1.17
N TYR A 35 20.69 -2.98 1.41
CA TYR A 35 20.58 -1.95 0.38
C TYR A 35 21.25 -0.66 0.84
N ASP A 36 22.06 -0.06 -0.03
CA ASP A 36 22.73 1.22 0.23
C ASP A 36 21.70 2.36 0.35
N GLU A 37 20.64 2.27 -0.45
CA GLU A 37 19.51 3.20 -0.51
C GLU A 37 18.75 3.28 0.83
N LEU A 38 18.81 2.21 1.63
CA LEU A 38 18.23 2.13 2.97
C LEU A 38 19.22 2.55 4.10
N TYR A 39 20.41 3.03 3.74
CA TYR A 39 21.49 3.44 4.66
C TYR A 39 21.92 2.35 5.67
N GLU A 40 21.92 1.09 5.26
CA GLU A 40 22.27 -0.05 6.12
C GLU A 40 23.79 -0.23 6.39
N GLY A 41 24.58 0.78 6.03
CA GLY A 41 26.04 0.79 6.13
C GLY A 41 26.71 0.24 4.87
N TYR A 42 27.95 0.68 4.59
CA TYR A 42 28.71 0.26 3.41
C TYR A 42 28.96 -1.24 3.43
N ASN A 43 28.22 -1.97 2.61
CA ASN A 43 28.54 -3.32 2.20
C ASN A 43 28.87 -3.25 0.70
N ASP A 44 29.86 -4.01 0.22
CA ASP A 44 30.15 -4.15 -1.22
C ASP A 44 29.05 -4.98 -1.93
N THR A 45 27.78 -4.68 -1.67
CA THR A 45 26.62 -5.37 -2.24
C THR A 45 26.24 -4.73 -3.57
N THR A 46 25.98 -5.57 -4.57
CA THR A 46 25.45 -5.15 -5.88
C THR A 46 23.94 -5.34 -5.97
N ASP A 47 23.25 -5.46 -4.82
CA ASP A 47 21.80 -5.62 -4.78
C ASP A 47 21.15 -4.25 -5.05
N SER A 48 20.21 -4.21 -5.99
CA SER A 48 19.43 -3.00 -6.31
C SER A 48 18.09 -3.07 -5.59
N LEU A 49 17.76 -2.02 -4.83
CA LEU A 49 16.44 -1.91 -4.20
C LEU A 49 15.35 -1.81 -5.26
N GLU A 50 15.54 -0.96 -6.27
CA GLU A 50 14.63 -0.76 -7.40
C GLU A 50 14.26 -2.09 -8.09
N ASP A 51 15.26 -2.91 -8.43
CA ASP A 51 15.04 -4.22 -9.07
C ASP A 51 14.16 -5.14 -8.21
N ASP A 52 14.38 -5.15 -6.89
CA ASP A 52 13.61 -5.99 -5.96
C ASP A 52 12.20 -5.43 -5.73
N LEU A 53 12.02 -4.10 -5.70
CA LEU A 53 10.70 -3.45 -5.66
C LEU A 53 9.90 -3.80 -6.91
N GLN A 54 10.51 -3.67 -8.09
CA GLN A 54 9.89 -4.03 -9.37
C GLN A 54 9.52 -5.51 -9.40
N ALA A 55 10.42 -6.41 -8.99
CA ALA A 55 10.14 -7.84 -8.95
C ALA A 55 8.94 -8.20 -8.07
N VAL A 56 8.75 -7.52 -6.94
CA VAL A 56 7.58 -7.72 -6.07
C VAL A 56 6.28 -7.25 -6.75
N LEU A 57 6.30 -6.08 -7.39
CA LEU A 57 5.13 -5.54 -8.09
C LEU A 57 4.77 -6.41 -9.31
N GLU A 58 5.75 -6.89 -10.07
CA GLU A 58 5.53 -7.77 -11.22
C GLU A 58 4.84 -9.09 -10.86
N ILE A 59 5.06 -9.63 -9.66
CA ILE A 59 4.32 -10.82 -9.20
C ILE A 59 2.80 -10.55 -9.15
N PHE A 60 2.38 -9.31 -8.86
CA PHE A 60 0.96 -8.97 -8.91
C PHE A 60 0.46 -9.12 -10.34
N GLY A 61 1.28 -8.72 -11.33
CA GLY A 61 1.01 -8.76 -12.76
C GLY A 61 0.72 -10.13 -13.39
N ASN A 62 1.06 -11.24 -12.72
CA ASN A 62 0.91 -12.60 -13.27
C ASN A 62 -0.55 -13.10 -13.36
N GLU A 63 -1.51 -12.38 -12.78
CA GLU A 63 -2.93 -12.72 -12.79
C GLU A 63 -3.79 -11.74 -13.62
N ASN A 64 -5.12 -11.76 -13.43
CA ASN A 64 -6.08 -10.86 -14.08
C ASN A 64 -5.68 -9.37 -13.92
N GLN A 65 -5.36 -8.74 -15.05
CA GLN A 65 -4.92 -7.34 -15.16
C GLN A 65 -5.80 -6.34 -14.38
N SER A 66 -7.12 -6.49 -14.43
CA SER A 66 -8.04 -5.61 -13.70
C SER A 66 -7.92 -5.76 -12.19
N ILE A 67 -7.69 -6.97 -11.69
CA ILE A 67 -7.47 -7.23 -10.26
C ILE A 67 -6.12 -6.64 -9.84
N ASN A 68 -5.10 -6.75 -10.67
CA ASN A 68 -3.76 -6.25 -10.37
C ASN A 68 -3.75 -4.73 -10.25
N HIS A 69 -4.46 -4.04 -11.15
CA HIS A 69 -4.65 -2.60 -11.05
C HIS A 69 -5.35 -2.19 -9.75
N ILE A 70 -6.38 -2.92 -9.33
CA ILE A 70 -7.04 -2.70 -8.04
C ILE A 70 -6.07 -2.92 -6.87
N ARG A 71 -5.17 -3.92 -6.95
CA ARG A 71 -4.14 -4.16 -5.93
C ARG A 71 -3.14 -3.00 -5.85
N TYR A 72 -2.72 -2.42 -6.98
CA TYR A 72 -1.88 -1.22 -6.99
C TYR A 72 -2.58 -0.03 -6.36
N ILE A 73 -3.83 0.26 -6.76
CA ILE A 73 -4.60 1.37 -6.16
C ILE A 73 -4.78 1.15 -4.64
N TRP A 74 -4.98 -0.09 -4.21
CA TRP A 74 -5.07 -0.42 -2.79
C TRP A 74 -3.75 -0.22 -2.04
N MET A 75 -2.62 -0.63 -2.64
CA MET A 75 -1.28 -0.39 -2.09
C MET A 75 -0.99 1.10 -1.94
N THR A 76 -1.23 1.86 -3.01
CA THR A 76 -1.12 3.31 -3.04
C THR A 76 -1.97 3.93 -1.93
N LEU A 77 -3.22 3.47 -1.73
CA LEU A 77 -4.09 4.01 -0.68
C LEU A 77 -3.52 3.78 0.72
N ILE A 78 -2.91 2.61 0.97
CA ILE A 78 -2.23 2.32 2.24
C ILE A 78 -1.05 3.28 2.44
N ILE A 79 -0.23 3.47 1.42
CA ILE A 79 0.98 4.31 1.50
C ILE A 79 0.62 5.80 1.63
N SER A 80 -0.33 6.30 0.84
CA SER A 80 -0.82 7.69 0.96
C SER A 80 -1.38 7.98 2.35
N LEU A 81 -2.00 7.00 3.00
CA LEU A 81 -2.43 7.15 4.39
C LEU A 81 -1.25 7.25 5.36
N ALA A 82 -0.15 6.53 5.13
CA ALA A 82 1.07 6.64 5.93
C ALA A 82 1.82 7.97 5.70
N VAL A 83 1.70 8.56 4.51
CA VAL A 83 2.30 9.85 4.11
C VAL A 83 1.45 11.06 4.53
N GLU A 84 0.11 10.94 4.61
CA GLU A 84 -0.81 12.01 5.02
C GLU A 84 -0.32 12.84 6.24
N PRO A 85 0.16 12.23 7.34
CA PRO A 85 0.64 12.98 8.51
C PRO A 85 1.79 13.95 8.22
N THR A 86 2.64 13.65 7.23
CA THR A 86 3.74 14.53 6.82
C THR A 86 3.20 15.88 6.35
N LEU A 87 2.22 15.87 5.45
CA LEU A 87 1.60 17.11 4.96
C LEU A 87 0.73 17.79 6.02
N GLU A 88 0.00 17.01 6.83
CA GLU A 88 -0.82 17.53 7.94
C GLU A 88 0.01 18.32 8.96
N TYR A 89 1.26 17.93 9.20
CA TYR A 89 2.20 18.68 10.04
C TYR A 89 2.44 20.10 9.52
N TYR A 90 2.72 20.20 8.23
CA TYR A 90 3.10 21.46 7.59
C TYR A 90 1.88 22.32 7.28
N ASP A 91 0.73 21.75 6.94
CA ASP A 91 -0.52 22.50 6.79
C ASP A 91 -1.75 21.64 7.14
N PRO A 92 -2.21 21.65 8.41
CA PRO A 92 -3.32 20.81 8.86
C PRO A 92 -4.67 21.21 8.24
N ASN A 93 -4.76 22.41 7.66
CA ASN A 93 -5.99 22.90 7.02
C ASN A 93 -6.04 22.56 5.53
N ASN A 94 -4.96 22.01 4.97
CA ASN A 94 -4.92 21.65 3.57
C ASN A 94 -5.74 20.38 3.32
N ASN A 95 -6.69 20.46 2.38
CA ASN A 95 -7.59 19.35 2.07
C ASN A 95 -7.05 18.41 0.97
N LEU A 96 -5.87 18.66 0.42
CA LEU A 96 -5.30 17.88 -0.69
C LEU A 96 -5.21 16.38 -0.35
N PRO A 97 -4.57 15.95 0.76
CA PRO A 97 -4.46 14.52 1.09
C PRO A 97 -5.83 13.83 1.13
N LYS A 98 -6.78 14.46 1.84
CA LYS A 98 -8.15 13.98 1.99
C LYS A 98 -8.89 13.89 0.65
N THR A 99 -8.67 14.86 -0.24
CA THR A 99 -9.30 14.89 -1.57
C THR A 99 -8.79 13.74 -2.44
N VAL A 100 -7.49 13.50 -2.44
CA VAL A 100 -6.88 12.38 -3.18
C VAL A 100 -7.31 11.03 -2.61
N ILE A 101 -7.31 10.86 -1.29
CA ILE A 101 -7.79 9.62 -0.64
C ILE A 101 -9.26 9.34 -0.98
N GLN A 102 -10.12 10.35 -0.97
CA GLN A 102 -11.54 10.20 -1.35
C GLN A 102 -11.72 9.85 -2.84
N LEU A 103 -10.90 10.42 -3.71
CA LEU A 103 -10.86 10.08 -5.13
C LEU A 103 -10.51 8.60 -5.31
N MET A 104 -9.45 8.13 -4.66
CA MET A 104 -9.01 6.74 -4.73
C MET A 104 -10.09 5.79 -4.19
N GLU A 105 -10.71 6.11 -3.05
CA GLU A 105 -11.84 5.34 -2.50
C GLU A 105 -12.97 5.22 -3.55
N LYS A 106 -13.35 6.34 -4.17
CA LYS A 106 -14.40 6.37 -5.20
C LYS A 106 -14.02 5.53 -6.42
N PHE A 107 -12.77 5.63 -6.87
CA PHE A 107 -12.27 4.89 -8.02
C PHE A 107 -12.24 3.38 -7.74
N LEU A 108 -11.81 2.95 -6.56
CA LEU A 108 -11.86 1.55 -6.14
C LEU A 108 -13.29 0.99 -6.23
N TYR A 109 -14.29 1.69 -5.68
CA TYR A 109 -15.68 1.23 -5.78
C TYR A 109 -16.18 1.15 -7.21
N GLN A 110 -15.87 2.14 -8.03
CA GLN A 110 -16.30 2.15 -9.43
C GLN A 110 -15.62 1.02 -10.22
N SER A 111 -14.37 0.68 -9.90
CA SER A 111 -13.60 -0.39 -10.55
C SER A 111 -14.20 -1.74 -10.19
N ILE A 112 -14.48 -1.94 -8.90
CA ILE A 112 -15.13 -3.15 -8.38
C ILE A 112 -16.56 -3.30 -8.92
N ASN A 113 -17.27 -2.22 -9.19
CA ASN A 113 -18.62 -2.30 -9.77
C ASN A 113 -18.62 -2.35 -11.31
N GLY A 114 -17.46 -2.56 -11.95
CA GLY A 114 -17.33 -2.62 -13.41
C GLY A 114 -17.74 -1.34 -14.14
N SER A 115 -17.82 -0.22 -13.42
CA SER A 115 -18.38 1.04 -13.90
C SER A 115 -17.32 2.03 -14.39
N ILE A 116 -16.03 1.68 -14.24
CA ILE A 116 -14.93 2.53 -14.68
C ILE A 116 -14.63 2.32 -16.16
N LYS A 117 -14.47 3.45 -16.84
CA LYS A 117 -13.92 3.52 -18.20
C LYS A 117 -12.48 3.97 -18.08
N ARG A 118 -11.65 3.58 -19.06
CA ARG A 118 -10.26 4.06 -19.18
C ARG A 118 -10.21 5.57 -19.02
N ILE A 119 -9.34 6.04 -18.14
CA ILE A 119 -9.15 7.47 -17.90
C ILE A 119 -8.46 8.08 -19.12
N ASN A 120 -8.95 9.23 -19.56
CA ASN A 120 -8.27 10.01 -20.59
C ASN A 120 -7.15 10.84 -19.94
N GLN A 121 -5.91 10.72 -20.44
CA GLN A 121 -4.74 11.37 -19.84
C GLN A 121 -4.92 12.89 -19.68
N ASN A 122 -5.35 13.59 -20.73
CA ASN A 122 -5.54 15.04 -20.66
C ASN A 122 -6.55 15.46 -19.58
N LYS A 123 -7.57 14.64 -19.33
CA LYS A 123 -8.54 14.88 -18.23
C LYS A 123 -7.92 14.61 -16.86
N LEU A 124 -7.04 13.62 -16.76
CA LEU A 124 -6.31 13.33 -15.54
C LEU A 124 -5.38 14.49 -15.19
N ASP A 125 -4.62 14.99 -16.17
CA ASP A 125 -3.67 16.10 -15.98
C ASP A 125 -4.39 17.37 -15.55
N GLN A 126 -5.51 17.71 -16.20
CA GLN A 126 -6.36 18.84 -15.79
C GLN A 126 -6.86 18.68 -14.35
N PHE A 127 -7.26 17.47 -13.99
CA PHE A 127 -7.76 17.17 -12.66
C PHE A 127 -6.68 17.26 -11.59
N ILE A 128 -5.48 16.76 -11.88
CA ILE A 128 -4.29 16.90 -11.03
C ILE A 128 -3.99 18.39 -10.80
N ASN A 129 -3.91 19.18 -11.88
CA ASN A 129 -3.62 20.61 -11.77
C ASN A 129 -4.64 21.36 -10.88
N GLU A 130 -5.93 21.00 -10.96
CA GLU A 130 -6.96 21.59 -10.11
C GLU A 130 -6.82 21.17 -8.64
N ILE A 131 -6.51 19.90 -8.35
CA ILE A 131 -6.27 19.42 -6.97
C ILE A 131 -5.05 20.11 -6.37
N PHE A 132 -3.98 20.25 -7.15
CA PHE A 132 -2.70 20.77 -6.69
C PHE A 132 -2.63 22.30 -6.71
N LYS A 133 -3.65 23.01 -7.20
CA LYS A 133 -3.64 24.48 -7.29
C LYS A 133 -3.35 25.19 -5.95
N SER A 134 -3.66 24.56 -4.82
CA SER A 134 -3.46 25.13 -3.47
C SER A 134 -2.23 24.60 -2.72
N HIS A 135 -1.32 23.86 -3.37
CA HIS A 135 -0.14 23.29 -2.69
C HIS A 135 0.88 24.34 -2.22
N GLU A 136 0.82 25.57 -2.75
CA GLU A 136 1.71 26.67 -2.35
C GLU A 136 1.65 26.98 -0.85
N SER A 137 0.54 26.66 -0.16
CA SER A 137 0.39 26.91 1.28
C SER A 137 1.44 26.17 2.13
N TYR A 138 1.90 25.00 1.67
CA TYR A 138 2.93 24.22 2.37
C TYR A 138 4.27 24.96 2.46
N PHE A 139 4.58 25.82 1.49
CA PHE A 139 5.85 26.52 1.38
C PHE A 139 5.88 27.90 2.07
N GLN A 140 4.78 28.30 2.71
CA GLN A 140 4.69 29.62 3.37
C GLN A 140 5.30 29.64 4.78
N LYS A 141 5.68 28.49 5.34
CA LYS A 141 6.23 28.36 6.71
C LYS A 141 7.76 28.38 6.71
N ARG A 142 8.36 29.16 7.63
CA ARG A 142 9.82 29.31 7.77
C ARG A 142 10.57 28.04 8.19
N GLU A 143 9.88 27.09 8.83
CA GLU A 143 10.44 25.82 9.33
C GLU A 143 10.06 24.63 8.41
N ALA A 144 9.59 24.91 7.20
CA ALA A 144 9.23 23.89 6.22
C ALA A 144 10.46 23.07 5.82
N ASN A 145 10.39 21.73 5.97
CA ASN A 145 11.33 20.85 5.29
C ASN A 145 10.84 20.72 3.84
N PHE A 146 11.46 21.49 2.94
CA PHE A 146 11.09 21.51 1.53
C PHE A 146 11.16 20.13 0.87
N GLN A 147 12.11 19.29 1.27
CA GLN A 147 12.28 17.94 0.72
C GLN A 147 11.10 17.04 1.12
N ALA A 148 10.84 16.89 2.43
CA ALA A 148 9.72 16.08 2.92
C ALA A 148 8.36 16.56 2.40
N ILE A 149 8.17 17.87 2.22
CA ILE A 149 6.95 18.42 1.60
C ILE A 149 6.88 18.05 0.13
N SER A 150 7.96 18.24 -0.63
CA SER A 150 7.99 17.94 -2.07
C SER A 150 7.70 16.47 -2.33
N GLU A 151 8.45 15.57 -1.70
CA GLU A 151 8.31 14.12 -1.91
C GLU A 151 6.94 13.62 -1.40
N ALA A 152 6.41 14.18 -0.31
CA ALA A 152 5.05 13.84 0.11
C ALA A 152 3.99 14.33 -0.90
N LEU A 153 4.17 15.50 -1.51
CA LEU A 153 3.30 15.98 -2.60
C LEU A 153 3.43 15.09 -3.84
N ASP A 154 4.64 14.64 -4.18
CA ASP A 154 4.91 13.75 -5.30
C ASP A 154 4.24 12.38 -5.10
N VAL A 155 4.22 11.85 -3.87
CA VAL A 155 3.40 10.67 -3.54
C VAL A 155 1.92 10.89 -3.84
N PHE A 156 1.34 12.03 -3.47
CA PHE A 156 -0.07 12.31 -3.75
C PHE A 156 -0.34 12.60 -5.23
N TYR A 157 0.64 13.13 -5.97
CA TYR A 157 0.57 13.31 -7.41
C TYR A 157 0.53 11.94 -8.10
N ASN A 158 1.46 11.07 -7.72
CA ASN A 158 1.55 9.71 -8.23
C ASN A 158 0.37 8.84 -7.81
N ALA A 159 -0.24 9.09 -6.65
CA ALA A 159 -1.46 8.41 -6.24
C ALA A 159 -2.64 8.63 -7.21
N ILE A 160 -2.68 9.78 -7.89
CA ILE A 160 -3.65 10.06 -8.95
C ILE A 160 -3.23 9.36 -10.25
N ARG A 161 -1.93 9.36 -10.61
CA ARG A 161 -1.40 8.64 -11.78
C ARG A 161 -1.69 7.14 -11.72
N VAL A 162 -1.62 6.51 -10.55
CA VAL A 162 -1.94 5.08 -10.37
C VAL A 162 -3.36 4.73 -10.83
N LEU A 163 -4.30 5.68 -10.83
CA LEU A 163 -5.66 5.44 -11.34
C LEU A 163 -5.68 5.18 -12.86
N ASN A 164 -4.68 5.64 -13.59
CA ASN A 164 -4.48 5.26 -14.98
C ASN A 164 -3.76 3.91 -15.06
N TYR A 165 -4.44 2.92 -15.64
CA TYR A 165 -3.91 1.56 -15.81
C TYR A 165 -2.51 1.54 -16.43
N ASP A 166 -2.29 2.34 -17.48
CA ASP A 166 -1.03 2.34 -18.25
C ASP A 166 0.15 2.95 -17.48
N GLN A 167 -0.12 3.79 -16.48
CA GLN A 167 0.89 4.47 -15.66
C GLN A 167 1.05 3.84 -14.27
N SER A 168 0.25 2.81 -13.97
CA SER A 168 0.07 2.36 -12.59
C SER A 168 1.32 1.71 -11.97
N LEU A 169 2.11 0.99 -12.76
CA LEU A 169 3.36 0.38 -12.27
C LEU A 169 4.44 1.44 -12.02
N GLU A 170 4.68 2.30 -13.01
CA GLU A 170 5.66 3.40 -12.92
C GLU A 170 5.33 4.33 -11.75
N ALA A 171 4.08 4.79 -11.65
CA ALA A 171 3.67 5.66 -10.54
C ALA A 171 3.74 4.95 -9.17
N MET A 172 3.58 3.63 -9.11
CA MET A 172 3.78 2.88 -7.86
C MET A 172 5.27 2.80 -7.49
N LEU A 173 6.17 2.64 -8.45
CA LEU A 173 7.62 2.67 -8.20
C LEU A 173 8.07 4.04 -7.69
N GLU A 174 7.65 5.13 -8.35
CA GLU A 174 7.96 6.49 -7.89
C GLU A 174 7.47 6.76 -6.45
N ILE A 175 6.27 6.29 -6.09
CA ILE A 175 5.78 6.40 -4.71
C ILE A 175 6.66 5.66 -3.72
N LEU A 176 7.16 4.47 -4.10
CA LEU A 176 8.00 3.68 -3.22
C LEU A 176 9.38 4.32 -3.07
N GLU A 177 9.94 4.90 -4.13
CA GLU A 177 11.17 5.69 -4.08
C GLU A 177 11.02 6.88 -3.11
N ASP A 178 9.99 7.72 -3.29
CA ASP A 178 9.72 8.87 -2.41
C ASP A 178 9.57 8.47 -0.92
N CYS A 179 9.02 7.28 -0.67
CA CYS A 179 8.79 6.79 0.70
C CYS A 179 9.99 6.09 1.32
N LEU A 180 10.67 5.22 0.57
CA LEU A 180 11.72 4.32 1.07
C LEU A 180 13.10 4.97 0.99
N GLU A 181 13.33 5.77 -0.04
CA GLU A 181 14.60 6.43 -0.34
C GLU A 181 14.53 7.94 -0.08
N GLY A 182 13.33 8.52 -0.07
CA GLY A 182 13.06 9.91 0.32
C GLY A 182 12.67 10.10 1.79
N ASP A 183 12.05 11.25 2.05
CA ASP A 183 11.54 11.76 3.32
C ASP A 183 10.01 11.99 3.28
N ALA A 184 9.29 11.42 2.31
CA ALA A 184 7.83 11.56 2.19
C ALA A 184 7.09 11.11 3.46
N ILE A 185 7.67 10.18 4.22
CA ILE A 185 7.19 9.78 5.55
C ILE A 185 8.07 10.43 6.63
N PHE A 186 7.62 11.57 7.15
CA PHE A 186 8.35 12.41 8.10
C PHE A 186 8.25 11.91 9.57
N PRO A 187 9.29 12.09 10.43
CA PRO A 187 10.61 12.72 10.20
C PRO A 187 11.64 11.79 9.51
N GLY A 188 11.71 11.87 8.18
CA GLY A 188 12.47 10.99 7.29
C GLY A 188 13.96 10.85 7.62
N SER A 189 14.52 9.71 7.17
CA SER A 189 15.83 9.07 7.44
C SER A 189 15.90 8.03 8.57
N TYR A 190 15.12 8.12 9.65
CA TYR A 190 15.16 7.09 10.71
C TYR A 190 14.21 5.93 10.42
N GLY A 191 14.74 4.70 10.47
CA GLY A 191 13.93 3.49 10.30
C GLY A 191 13.57 3.13 8.86
N ARG A 192 14.33 3.57 7.84
CA ARG A 192 14.10 3.19 6.42
C ARG A 192 13.98 1.69 6.24
N ARG A 193 14.84 0.92 6.92
CA ARG A 193 14.73 -0.54 6.92
C ARG A 193 13.44 -1.05 7.56
N GLU A 194 12.99 -0.43 8.65
CA GLU A 194 11.74 -0.80 9.31
C GLU A 194 10.53 -0.46 8.43
N LEU A 195 10.58 0.67 7.71
CA LEU A 195 9.56 1.08 6.74
C LEU A 195 9.54 0.12 5.54
N PHE A 196 10.70 -0.26 5.01
CA PHE A 196 10.82 -1.27 3.96
C PHE A 196 10.25 -2.62 4.41
N ASP A 197 10.63 -3.09 5.60
CA ASP A 197 10.10 -4.33 6.16
C ASP A 197 8.57 -4.25 6.38
N TRP A 198 8.04 -3.10 6.81
CA TRP A 198 6.59 -2.87 6.89
C TRP A 198 5.92 -2.96 5.51
N TRP A 199 6.50 -2.32 4.49
CA TRP A 199 5.99 -2.41 3.14
C TRP A 199 5.97 -3.87 2.65
N LEU A 200 7.09 -4.57 2.78
CA LEU A 200 7.26 -5.94 2.29
C LEU A 200 6.41 -6.96 3.05
N LEU A 201 6.29 -6.84 4.37
CA LEU A 201 5.70 -7.88 5.23
C LEU A 201 4.25 -7.62 5.63
N ASP A 202 3.79 -6.37 5.56
CA ASP A 202 2.41 -5.99 5.88
C ASP A 202 1.68 -5.41 4.67
N VAL A 203 2.24 -4.42 3.97
CA VAL A 203 1.53 -3.74 2.87
C VAL A 203 1.38 -4.63 1.64
N VAL A 204 2.42 -5.30 1.21
CA VAL A 204 2.41 -6.18 0.03
C VAL A 204 1.37 -7.31 0.19
N PRO A 205 1.37 -8.09 1.29
CA PRO A 205 0.33 -9.07 1.57
C PRO A 205 -1.08 -8.50 1.69
N ALA A 206 -1.22 -7.34 2.34
CA ALA A 206 -2.50 -6.66 2.52
C ALA A 206 -3.08 -6.25 1.17
N SER A 207 -2.25 -5.71 0.29
CA SER A 207 -2.61 -5.27 -1.05
C SER A 207 -2.99 -6.43 -1.95
N TYR A 208 -2.22 -7.52 -1.93
CA TYR A 208 -2.54 -8.71 -2.71
C TYR A 208 -3.96 -9.24 -2.41
N ASN A 209 -4.34 -9.19 -1.12
CA ASN A 209 -5.61 -9.72 -0.63
C ASN A 209 -6.71 -8.64 -0.47
N LEU A 210 -6.45 -7.38 -0.81
CA LEU A 210 -7.37 -6.24 -0.60
C LEU A 210 -7.88 -6.16 0.85
N LEU A 211 -6.97 -6.37 1.79
CA LEU A 211 -7.18 -6.27 3.23
C LEU A 211 -6.41 -5.06 3.79
N PRO A 212 -6.80 -4.53 4.96
CA PRO A 212 -5.94 -3.60 5.68
C PRO A 212 -4.62 -4.25 6.10
N PRO A 213 -3.49 -3.50 6.17
CA PRO A 213 -2.28 -4.00 6.80
C PRO A 213 -2.55 -4.22 8.29
N LYS A 214 -1.73 -5.06 8.94
CA LYS A 214 -1.92 -5.36 10.37
C LYS A 214 -1.75 -4.12 11.22
N ILE A 215 -0.77 -3.29 10.87
CA ILE A 215 -0.39 -2.06 11.56
C ILE A 215 -0.01 -1.04 10.48
N PHE A 216 -0.36 0.23 10.70
CA PHE A 216 0.16 1.32 9.89
C PHE A 216 1.52 1.77 10.42
N TYR A 217 2.47 1.95 9.50
CA TYR A 217 3.74 2.56 9.84
C TYR A 217 3.50 4.02 10.22
N VAL A 218 4.05 4.39 11.36
CA VAL A 218 4.18 5.76 11.84
C VAL A 218 5.52 5.78 12.55
N VAL A 219 6.35 6.75 12.18
CA VAL A 219 7.72 6.89 12.70
C VAL A 219 7.71 6.92 14.23
N GLU A 220 8.65 6.21 14.83
CA GLU A 220 8.80 6.16 16.28
C GLU A 220 9.18 7.55 16.82
N GLY A 221 8.65 7.94 17.99
CA GLY A 221 8.86 9.27 18.55
C GLY A 221 7.81 10.33 18.14
N VAL A 222 6.90 10.02 17.23
CA VAL A 222 5.71 10.85 16.98
C VAL A 222 4.75 10.79 18.17
N LYS A 223 4.44 11.93 18.81
CA LYS A 223 3.63 11.97 20.06
C LYS A 223 2.24 11.36 19.92
N ASN A 224 1.56 11.57 18.79
CA ASN A 224 0.20 11.10 18.53
C ASN A 224 0.17 9.86 17.62
N LYS A 225 1.24 9.05 17.59
CA LYS A 225 1.37 7.90 16.68
C LYS A 225 0.21 6.91 16.78
N GLU A 226 -0.28 6.62 17.98
CA GLU A 226 -1.37 5.67 18.19
C GLU A 226 -2.71 6.22 17.69
N GLU A 227 -2.92 7.53 17.77
CA GLU A 227 -4.09 8.18 17.22
C GLU A 227 -4.08 8.15 15.69
N ILE A 228 -2.93 8.45 15.08
CA ILE A 228 -2.71 8.37 13.64
C ILE A 228 -2.97 6.95 13.13
N ARG A 229 -2.33 5.94 13.75
CA ARG A 229 -2.55 4.51 13.42
C ARG A 229 -4.01 4.13 13.51
N LEU A 230 -4.69 4.55 14.57
CA LEU A 230 -6.11 4.26 14.79
C LEU A 230 -6.98 4.92 13.72
N ARG A 231 -6.71 6.17 13.35
CA ARG A 231 -7.43 6.92 12.31
C ARG A 231 -7.29 6.22 10.95
N GLN A 232 -6.07 5.92 10.52
CA GLN A 232 -5.77 5.24 9.26
C GLN A 232 -6.40 3.83 9.21
N THR A 233 -6.25 3.06 10.29
CA THR A 233 -6.83 1.71 10.41
C THR A 233 -8.35 1.74 10.32
N ARG A 234 -9.01 2.67 11.00
CA ARG A 234 -10.47 2.83 10.95
C ARG A 234 -10.96 3.18 9.55
N LEU A 235 -10.28 4.11 8.89
CA LEU A 235 -10.62 4.52 7.53
C LEU A 235 -10.48 3.36 6.55
N LEU A 236 -9.33 2.70 6.52
CA LEU A 236 -9.11 1.59 5.59
C LEU A 236 -10.01 0.38 5.89
N SER A 237 -10.29 0.10 7.17
CA SER A 237 -11.26 -0.93 7.56
C SER A 237 -12.67 -0.62 7.05
N LYS A 238 -13.08 0.65 7.07
CA LYS A 238 -14.38 1.09 6.53
C LYS A 238 -14.43 0.90 5.01
N ILE A 239 -13.37 1.26 4.29
CA ILE A 239 -13.26 1.09 2.84
C ILE A 239 -13.28 -0.41 2.49
N SER A 240 -12.43 -1.20 3.14
CA SER A 240 -12.32 -2.64 2.93
C SER A 240 -13.67 -3.34 3.15
N LYS A 241 -14.38 -3.04 4.25
CA LYS A 241 -15.72 -3.60 4.50
C LYS A 241 -16.71 -3.32 3.36
N LYS A 242 -16.72 -2.10 2.83
CA LYS A 242 -17.60 -1.73 1.71
C LYS A 242 -17.20 -2.47 0.43
N ILE A 243 -15.91 -2.53 0.10
CA ILE A 243 -15.38 -3.29 -1.05
C ILE A 243 -15.78 -4.76 -0.97
N TRP A 244 -15.53 -5.41 0.17
CA TRP A 244 -15.84 -6.82 0.39
C TRP A 244 -17.34 -7.12 0.39
N SER A 245 -18.19 -6.14 0.66
CA SER A 245 -19.64 -6.31 0.51
C SER A 245 -20.08 -6.33 -0.96
N SER A 246 -19.33 -5.69 -1.85
CA SER A 246 -19.61 -5.60 -3.30
C SER A 246 -18.90 -6.68 -4.14
N LEU A 247 -17.76 -7.19 -3.66
CA LEU A 247 -16.94 -8.19 -4.36
C LEU A 247 -17.65 -9.52 -4.74
N PRO A 248 -18.60 -10.07 -3.93
CA PRO A 248 -19.27 -11.33 -4.26
C PRO A 248 -20.02 -11.32 -5.60
N ALA A 249 -20.43 -10.15 -6.11
CA ALA A 249 -21.10 -10.02 -7.40
C ALA A 249 -20.16 -10.23 -8.60
N LEU A 250 -18.95 -9.67 -8.56
CA LEU A 250 -17.93 -9.83 -9.62
C LEU A 250 -17.42 -11.28 -9.73
N MET A 251 -17.25 -11.95 -8.59
CA MET A 251 -16.71 -13.31 -8.54
C MET A 251 -17.70 -14.37 -9.08
N LEU A 252 -19.00 -14.04 -9.13
CA LEU A 252 -20.02 -14.88 -9.76
C LEU A 252 -20.09 -14.68 -11.28
N GLU A 253 -19.75 -13.49 -11.78
CA GLU A 253 -19.70 -13.21 -13.23
C GLU A 253 -18.43 -13.75 -13.88
N SER A 254 -17.27 -13.69 -13.22
CA SER A 254 -16.01 -14.27 -13.73
C SER A 254 -16.07 -15.80 -13.86
N ASN A 255 -16.78 -16.48 -12.95
CA ASN A 255 -16.97 -17.93 -13.00
C ASN A 255 -17.97 -18.41 -14.07
N LYS A 256 -18.81 -17.52 -14.62
CA LYS A 256 -19.71 -17.87 -15.75
C LYS A 256 -19.02 -17.77 -17.11
N HIS A 257 -17.83 -17.19 -17.20
CA HIS A 257 -17.12 -16.98 -18.47
C HIS A 257 -15.80 -17.75 -18.60
N ASN A 258 -15.39 -18.51 -17.58
CA ASN A 258 -14.27 -19.43 -17.66
C ASN A 258 -14.72 -20.86 -18.02
N ASN A 259 -15.27 -21.03 -19.23
CA ASN A 259 -15.26 -22.33 -19.89
C ASN A 259 -13.91 -22.51 -20.60
N TYR A 260 -12.85 -22.79 -19.82
CA TYR A 260 -11.65 -23.42 -20.35
C TYR A 260 -11.33 -24.64 -19.50
N ILE A 261 -11.46 -25.79 -20.17
CA ILE A 261 -11.25 -27.13 -19.67
C ILE A 261 -9.76 -27.32 -19.40
N PHE A 262 -9.37 -27.67 -18.17
CA PHE A 262 -8.17 -28.49 -17.94
C PHE A 262 -8.40 -29.49 -16.78
N PRO A 263 -7.76 -30.67 -16.86
CA PRO A 263 -8.08 -31.84 -16.06
C PRO A 263 -7.50 -31.71 -14.65
N ASN A 264 -8.25 -32.24 -13.69
CA ASN A 264 -7.86 -32.39 -12.29
C ASN A 264 -6.56 -33.20 -12.14
N PRO A 265 -5.65 -32.79 -11.24
CA PRO A 265 -4.81 -33.76 -10.56
C PRO A 265 -4.77 -33.54 -9.04
N GLY A 266 -5.04 -34.63 -8.31
CA GLY A 266 -4.17 -35.08 -7.22
C GLY A 266 -4.33 -34.39 -5.86
N LYS A 267 -5.07 -35.07 -4.97
CA LYS A 267 -5.00 -34.87 -3.52
C LYS A 267 -3.55 -35.03 -3.01
N ILE A 268 -3.04 -34.08 -2.24
CA ILE A 268 -1.83 -34.27 -1.42
C ILE A 268 -2.09 -33.88 0.04
N ASN A 269 -1.55 -34.74 0.91
CA ASN A 269 -1.85 -34.97 2.31
C ASN A 269 -1.41 -33.85 3.27
N ARG A 270 -2.23 -33.62 4.29
CA ARG A 270 -1.89 -32.83 5.49
C ARG A 270 -1.00 -33.66 6.40
N GLY A 271 0.25 -33.25 6.59
CA GLY A 271 1.11 -33.86 7.59
C GLY A 271 2.49 -33.23 7.65
N ALA A 272 2.62 -32.09 8.33
CA ALA A 272 3.79 -31.68 9.10
C ALA A 272 3.65 -30.22 9.59
N PHE A 273 2.89 -30.01 10.66
CA PHE A 273 3.13 -28.88 11.57
C PHE A 273 3.85 -29.44 12.79
N LYS A 274 5.00 -28.86 13.15
CA LYS A 274 5.53 -28.67 14.52
C LYS A 274 7.03 -28.32 14.49
N LYS A 275 7.38 -27.07 14.83
CA LYS A 275 8.02 -26.70 16.11
C LYS A 275 8.46 -25.24 16.10
N SER A 276 8.17 -24.59 17.22
CA SER A 276 8.45 -23.21 17.61
C SER A 276 9.85 -23.07 18.23
N VAL A 277 10.48 -21.89 18.08
CA VAL A 277 11.61 -21.44 18.90
C VAL A 277 11.45 -19.94 19.23
N LYS A 278 11.83 -19.60 20.47
CA LYS A 278 11.63 -18.35 21.23
C LYS A 278 12.62 -17.24 20.81
N ILE A 279 12.22 -15.98 21.01
CA ILE A 279 13.03 -14.77 20.86
C ILE A 279 13.31 -14.20 22.26
N PRO A 280 14.53 -13.71 22.57
CA PRO A 280 14.80 -12.94 23.79
C PRO A 280 14.72 -11.42 23.57
N ASP A 281 14.23 -10.77 24.62
CA ASP A 281 14.06 -9.33 24.81
C ASP A 281 15.38 -8.58 24.97
N HIS A 282 15.41 -7.36 24.41
CA HIS A 282 15.87 -6.11 25.02
C HIS A 282 16.44 -5.19 23.94
N TYR A 283 15.94 -3.95 23.84
CA TYR A 283 16.78 -2.74 23.79
C TYR A 283 15.86 -1.51 23.92
N HIS A 284 16.06 -0.76 25.00
CA HIS A 284 15.50 0.57 25.20
C HIS A 284 16.52 1.60 24.71
N SER A 285 16.06 2.63 23.99
CA SER A 285 16.77 3.91 23.91
C SER A 285 15.78 5.04 23.64
N LYS A 286 16.01 6.15 24.34
CA LYS A 286 15.18 7.35 24.41
C LYS A 286 15.73 8.39 23.42
N SER A 287 14.84 9.04 22.68
CA SER A 287 15.09 10.37 22.10
C SER A 287 13.78 11.14 21.99
N ASP A 288 13.89 12.46 22.13
CA ASP A 288 12.78 13.40 22.36
C ASP A 288 11.75 13.43 21.23
N GLN A 289 10.47 13.52 21.64
CA GLN A 289 9.31 13.25 20.80
C GLN A 289 8.84 14.48 20.02
N PHE A 290 8.69 14.34 18.70
CA PHE A 290 8.08 15.35 17.83
C PHE A 290 6.55 15.23 17.85
N ALA A 291 5.85 16.36 17.93
CA ALA A 291 4.40 16.41 18.07
C ALA A 291 3.74 16.94 16.79
N TYR A 292 2.78 16.21 16.23
CA TYR A 292 1.84 16.77 15.25
C TYR A 292 0.72 17.52 16.00
N SER A 293 0.39 18.74 15.57
CA SER A 293 -0.64 19.58 16.19
C SER A 293 -2.06 19.16 15.81
N ARG A 294 -3.01 19.47 16.71
CA ARG A 294 -4.44 19.15 16.65
C ARG A 294 -5.21 19.87 15.55
#